data_AF-A0A914UG55-F1
#
_entry.id   AF-A0A914UG55-F1
#
_cell.length_a   1.000
_cell.length_b   1.000
_cell.length_c   1.000
_cell.angle_alpha   90.00
_cell.angle_beta   90.00
_cell.angle_gamma   90.00
#
_symmetry.space_group_name_H-M   'P 1'
#
loop_
_entity.id
_entity.type
_entity.pdbx_description
1 polymer ?
#
loop_
_entity_poly.entity_id
_entity_poly.type
_entity_poly.pdbx_seq_one_letter_code
_entity_poly.pdbx_strand_id
1 'polypeptide(L)'
;MQKIFELYKTCDSKLIYLEPLFTTEDIAYQMPEEYRIYKSAIEKWDHLHLQLAKLSKLFEMFKQIQIGFDAYLQKRKLNSPRLHFLSNNELLEMLSKGRDPKQVEPYLSKLFASISKPEFNNRGEIIAIFASNNERLELRRPVNVNLAKRHVDKWLLELEKEMKLTIHSLIKELLQKFEFEFVKLEDLIESGAVDQVILAHFKLVFTHKAENAIIHGNLKASFFEL
;
A
#
# COMPACT_ATOMS: atom_id res chain seq x y z
N MET A 1 -30.63 25.99 25.03
CA MET A 1 -30.04 26.78 23.93
C MET A 1 -28.62 26.33 23.61
N GLN A 2 -27.66 26.44 24.54
CA GLN A 2 -26.25 26.07 24.30
C GLN A 2 -26.05 24.64 23.77
N LYS A 3 -26.68 23.64 24.41
CA LYS A 3 -26.63 22.23 23.98
C LYS A 3 -27.15 21.96 22.56
N ILE A 4 -28.17 22.71 22.12
CA ILE A 4 -28.72 22.59 20.76
C ILE A 4 -27.69 23.11 19.74
N PHE A 5 -27.06 24.23 20.05
CA PHE A 5 -26.07 24.86 19.18
C PHE A 5 -24.78 24.03 19.06
N GLU A 6 -24.30 23.45 20.17
CA GLU A 6 -23.16 22.52 20.16
C GLU A 6 -23.43 21.27 19.32
N LEU A 7 -24.63 20.70 19.47
CA LEU A 7 -25.02 19.51 18.71
C LEU A 7 -25.20 19.81 17.22
N TYR A 8 -25.77 20.97 16.89
CA TYR A 8 -25.85 21.47 15.52
C TYR A 8 -24.47 21.58 14.88
N LYS A 9 -23.52 22.28 15.53
CA LYS A 9 -22.14 22.42 15.04
C LYS A 9 -21.46 21.08 14.80
N THR A 10 -21.68 20.14 15.70
CA THR A 10 -21.11 18.79 15.59
C THR A 10 -21.67 18.03 14.40
N CYS A 11 -22.98 18.13 14.15
CA CYS A 11 -23.65 17.51 13.01
C CYS A 11 -23.20 18.14 11.69
N ASP A 12 -23.15 19.48 11.64
CA ASP A 12 -22.69 20.27 10.49
C ASP A 12 -21.25 19.90 10.10
N SER A 13 -20.34 19.88 11.08
CA SER A 13 -18.94 19.49 10.85
C SER A 13 -18.81 18.06 10.32
N LYS A 14 -19.65 17.13 10.80
CA LYS A 14 -19.68 15.74 10.32
C LYS A 14 -20.20 15.64 8.89
N LEU A 15 -21.19 16.44 8.50
CA LEU A 15 -21.69 16.47 7.12
C LEU A 15 -20.62 16.96 6.15
N ILE A 16 -19.94 18.06 6.47
CA ILE A 16 -18.84 18.61 5.65
C ILE A 16 -17.73 17.57 5.43
N TYR A 17 -17.41 16.77 6.45
CA TYR A 17 -16.42 15.69 6.31
C TYR A 17 -16.91 14.53 5.43
N LEU A 18 -18.19 14.14 5.57
CA LEU A 18 -18.76 13.00 4.87
C LEU A 18 -19.07 13.26 3.39
N GLU A 19 -19.37 14.52 3.04
CA GLU A 19 -19.72 14.94 1.70
C GLU A 19 -18.71 14.53 0.62
N PRO A 20 -17.41 14.87 0.71
CA PRO A 20 -16.44 14.46 -0.31
C PRO A 20 -16.25 12.93 -0.38
N LEU A 21 -16.45 12.22 0.74
CA LEU A 21 -16.28 10.77 0.80
C LEU A 21 -17.41 10.05 0.06
N PHE A 22 -18.67 10.43 0.30
CA PHE A 22 -19.83 9.78 -0.32
C PHE A 22 -20.26 10.38 -1.66
N THR A 23 -19.74 11.55 -2.03
CA THR A 23 -19.85 12.09 -3.40
C THR A 23 -18.97 11.30 -4.36
N THR A 24 -17.90 10.67 -3.84
CA THR A 24 -17.12 9.71 -4.61
C THR A 24 -17.89 8.41 -4.74
N GLU A 25 -18.33 8.09 -5.95
CA GLU A 25 -19.09 6.88 -6.29
C GLU A 25 -18.47 5.56 -5.77
N ASP A 26 -17.15 5.49 -5.56
CA ASP A 26 -16.47 4.26 -5.12
C ASP A 26 -16.74 3.91 -3.66
N ILE A 27 -16.68 4.89 -2.75
CA ILE A 27 -16.98 4.65 -1.34
C ILE A 27 -18.47 4.35 -1.19
N ALA A 28 -19.34 5.08 -1.90
CA ALA A 28 -20.78 4.81 -1.93
C ALA A 28 -21.10 3.38 -2.40
N TYR A 29 -20.39 2.89 -3.43
CA TYR A 29 -20.54 1.51 -3.90
C TYR A 29 -20.02 0.46 -2.90
N GLN A 30 -18.92 0.77 -2.20
CA GLN A 30 -18.31 -0.16 -1.24
C GLN A 30 -19.00 -0.19 0.12
N MET A 31 -19.76 0.85 0.47
CA MET A 31 -20.47 1.03 1.74
C MET A 31 -21.93 1.45 1.49
N PRO A 32 -22.76 0.59 0.87
CA PRO A 32 -24.09 0.97 0.40
C PRO A 32 -25.08 1.27 1.53
N GLU A 33 -24.97 0.59 2.68
CA GLU A 33 -25.85 0.84 3.82
C GLU A 33 -25.53 2.18 4.48
N GLU A 34 -24.25 2.47 4.71
CA GLU A 34 -23.81 3.76 5.26
C GLU A 34 -24.14 4.90 4.30
N TYR A 35 -24.02 4.68 2.99
CA TYR A 35 -24.44 5.65 1.99
C TYR A 35 -25.95 5.93 2.03
N ARG A 36 -26.79 4.90 2.23
CA ARG A 36 -28.24 5.07 2.40
C ARG A 36 -28.58 5.86 3.67
N ILE A 37 -27.87 5.60 4.77
CA ILE A 37 -28.01 6.36 6.02
C ILE A 37 -27.59 7.82 5.79
N TYR A 38 -26.49 8.05 5.07
CA TYR A 38 -26.00 9.38 4.72
C TYR A 38 -27.02 10.17 3.89
N LYS A 39 -27.62 9.59 2.84
CA LYS A 39 -28.70 10.25 2.08
C LYS A 39 -29.88 10.63 2.96
N SER A 40 -30.33 9.71 3.81
CA SER A 40 -31.43 10.00 4.75
C SER A 40 -31.05 11.09 5.78
N ALA A 41 -29.76 11.21 6.13
CA ALA A 41 -29.28 12.26 7.01
C ALA A 41 -29.31 13.63 6.32
N ILE A 42 -28.89 13.72 5.05
CA ILE A 42 -28.97 14.95 4.25
C ILE A 42 -30.43 15.41 4.11
N GLU A 43 -31.34 14.53 3.71
CA GLU A 43 -32.77 14.90 3.56
C GLU A 43 -33.35 15.47 4.86
N LYS A 44 -32.97 14.90 6.00
CA LYS A 44 -33.39 15.40 7.33
C LYS A 44 -32.68 16.68 7.74
N TRP A 45 -31.48 16.92 7.24
CA TRP A 45 -30.71 18.14 7.45
C TRP A 45 -31.30 19.30 6.66
N ASP A 46 -31.67 19.09 5.40
CA ASP A 46 -32.27 20.10 4.53
C ASP A 46 -33.64 20.58 5.05
N HIS A 47 -34.38 19.68 5.71
CA HIS A 47 -35.65 19.99 6.38
C HIS A 47 -35.50 20.16 7.90
N LEU A 48 -34.30 20.51 8.38
CA LEU A 48 -34.04 20.62 9.81
C LEU A 48 -34.77 21.82 10.41
N HIS A 49 -35.72 21.51 11.29
CA HIS A 49 -36.18 22.47 12.28
C HIS A 49 -35.30 22.30 13.53
N LEU A 50 -34.68 23.39 14.01
CA LEU A 50 -33.76 23.41 15.16
C LEU A 50 -34.44 22.90 16.45
N GLN A 51 -34.53 21.59 16.58
CA GLN A 51 -35.15 20.86 17.67
C GLN A 51 -34.17 19.82 18.17
N LEU A 52 -33.98 19.79 19.50
CA LEU A 52 -33.01 18.90 20.13
C LEU A 52 -33.23 17.42 19.74
N ALA A 53 -34.48 16.97 19.68
CA ALA A 53 -34.80 15.59 19.31
C ALA A 53 -34.38 15.23 17.87
N LYS A 54 -34.54 16.16 16.91
CA LYS A 54 -34.15 15.95 15.51
C LYS A 54 -32.64 15.92 15.35
N LEU A 55 -31.95 16.85 16.01
CA LEU A 55 -30.48 16.91 16.04
C LEU A 55 -29.88 15.67 16.70
N SER A 56 -30.45 15.19 17.82
CA SER A 56 -30.00 13.95 18.46
C SER A 56 -30.15 12.75 17.52
N LYS A 57 -31.26 12.67 16.76
CA LYS A 57 -31.47 11.60 15.79
C LYS A 57 -30.44 11.64 14.65
N LEU A 58 -30.14 12.83 14.12
CA LEU A 58 -29.09 13.01 13.12
C LEU A 58 -27.72 12.61 13.65
N PHE A 59 -27.40 13.00 14.88
CA PHE A 59 -26.16 12.63 15.54
C PHE A 59 -25.99 11.11 15.68
N GLU A 60 -27.06 10.39 16.06
CA GLU A 60 -27.05 8.93 16.09
C GLU A 60 -26.88 8.30 14.70
N MET A 61 -27.46 8.89 13.65
CA MET A 61 -27.23 8.44 12.26
C MET A 61 -25.75 8.61 11.87
N PHE A 62 -25.10 9.72 12.24
CA PHE A 62 -23.66 9.90 11.98
C PHE A 62 -22.78 8.96 12.80
N LYS A 63 -23.20 8.57 14.01
CA LYS A 63 -22.51 7.51 14.77
C LYS A 63 -22.59 6.17 14.07
N GLN A 64 -23.75 5.80 13.53
CA GLN A 64 -23.90 4.56 12.76
C GLN A 64 -22.98 4.53 11.55
N ILE A 65 -22.90 5.64 10.81
CA ILE A 65 -21.98 5.80 9.68
C ILE A 65 -20.52 5.64 10.15
N GLN A 66 -20.13 6.24 11.28
CA GLN A 66 -18.78 6.12 11.82
C GLN A 66 -18.42 4.66 12.17
N ILE A 67 -19.33 3.93 12.83
CA ILE A 67 -19.14 2.51 13.15
C ILE A 67 -18.95 1.69 11.86
N GLY A 68 -19.73 2.01 10.82
CA GLY A 68 -19.59 1.39 9.50
C GLY A 68 -18.23 1.66 8.87
N PHE A 69 -17.73 2.91 8.93
CA PHE A 69 -16.38 3.24 8.47
C PHE A 69 -15.31 2.48 9.25
N ASP A 70 -15.40 2.44 10.58
CA ASP A 70 -14.42 1.74 11.39
C ASP A 70 -14.39 0.25 11.03
N ALA A 71 -15.55 -0.40 10.91
CA ALA A 71 -15.64 -1.81 10.49
C ALA A 71 -15.10 -2.02 9.07
N TYR A 72 -15.42 -1.13 8.14
CA TYR A 72 -14.92 -1.17 6.77
C TYR A 72 -13.39 -1.06 6.72
N LEU A 73 -12.81 -0.06 7.41
CA LEU A 73 -11.37 0.16 7.46
C LEU A 73 -10.65 -1.02 8.14
N GLN A 74 -11.21 -1.57 9.24
CA GLN A 74 -10.67 -2.76 9.89
C GLN A 74 -10.63 -3.96 8.93
N LYS A 75 -11.71 -4.20 8.17
CA LYS A 75 -11.75 -5.26 7.16
C LYS A 75 -10.65 -5.08 6.09
N ARG A 76 -10.43 -3.84 5.63
CA ARG A 76 -9.36 -3.54 4.66
C ARG A 76 -7.97 -3.78 5.26
N LYS A 77 -7.75 -3.35 6.50
CA LYS A 77 -6.50 -3.58 7.25
C LYS A 77 -6.21 -5.07 7.47
N LEU A 78 -7.22 -5.88 7.76
CA LEU A 78 -7.06 -7.34 7.89
C LEU A 78 -6.66 -7.99 6.56
N ASN A 79 -7.18 -7.52 5.42
CA ASN A 79 -6.77 -8.03 4.12
C ASN A 79 -5.33 -7.66 3.79
N SER A 80 -4.93 -6.41 4.04
CA SER A 80 -3.58 -5.91 3.78
C SER A 80 -3.01 -5.25 5.04
N PRO A 81 -2.18 -5.97 5.84
CA PRO A 81 -1.65 -5.47 7.10
C PRO A 81 -0.83 -4.17 6.97
N ARG A 82 -0.28 -3.88 5.79
CA ARG A 82 0.44 -2.62 5.54
C ARG A 82 -0.45 -1.39 5.73
N LEU A 83 -1.75 -1.51 5.53
CA LEU A 83 -2.70 -0.41 5.73
C LEU A 83 -2.76 0.07 7.19
N HIS A 84 -2.20 -0.67 8.16
CA HIS A 84 -2.01 -0.20 9.53
C HIS A 84 -0.99 0.95 9.65
N PHE A 85 -0.12 1.16 8.66
CA PHE A 85 0.81 2.31 8.64
C PHE A 85 0.13 3.64 8.30
N LEU A 86 -1.15 3.61 7.89
CA LEU A 86 -1.94 4.80 7.65
C LEU A 86 -2.91 5.04 8.82
N SER A 87 -3.09 6.31 9.17
CA SER A 87 -4.22 6.70 10.02
C SER A 87 -5.55 6.39 9.32
N ASN A 88 -6.64 6.30 10.07
CA ASN A 88 -7.95 6.01 9.49
C ASN A 88 -8.38 7.04 8.44
N ASN A 89 -8.05 8.33 8.65
CA ASN A 89 -8.36 9.40 7.70
C ASN A 89 -7.58 9.25 6.40
N GLU A 90 -6.26 9.01 6.49
CA GLU A 90 -5.41 8.78 5.32
C GLU A 90 -5.82 7.53 4.55
N LEU A 91 -6.15 6.45 5.26
CA LEU A 91 -6.62 5.23 4.63
C LEU A 91 -7.94 5.47 3.88
N LEU A 92 -8.87 6.19 4.49
CA LEU A 92 -10.16 6.47 3.86
C LEU A 92 -10.00 7.37 2.62
N GLU A 93 -9.14 8.38 2.69
CA GLU A 93 -8.79 9.23 1.56
C GLU A 93 -8.09 8.45 0.43
N MET A 94 -7.18 7.53 0.76
CA MET A 94 -6.55 6.66 -0.22
C MET A 94 -7.58 5.74 -0.90
N LEU A 95 -8.51 5.17 -0.13
CA LEU A 95 -9.54 4.26 -0.64
C LEU A 95 -10.57 4.98 -1.52
N SER A 96 -10.87 6.25 -1.25
CA SER A 96 -11.74 7.05 -2.14
C SER A 96 -11.08 7.35 -3.48
N LYS A 97 -9.74 7.40 -3.53
CA LYS A 97 -8.96 7.60 -4.76
C LYS A 97 -8.70 6.30 -5.55
N GLY A 98 -9.27 5.16 -5.14
CA GLY A 98 -9.00 3.83 -5.72
C GLY A 98 -9.30 3.65 -7.21
N ARG A 99 -10.00 4.60 -7.84
CA ARG A 99 -10.18 4.69 -9.30
C ARG A 99 -8.90 4.93 -10.08
N ASP A 100 -8.02 5.77 -9.54
CA ASP A 100 -6.78 6.17 -10.19
C ASP A 100 -5.59 5.70 -9.34
N PRO A 101 -4.94 4.60 -9.73
CA PRO A 101 -3.77 4.06 -9.02
C PRO A 101 -2.65 5.07 -8.81
N LYS A 102 -2.51 6.07 -9.69
CA LYS A 102 -1.50 7.12 -9.53
C LYS A 102 -1.77 8.00 -8.31
N GLN A 103 -3.03 8.18 -7.94
CA GLN A 103 -3.39 8.94 -6.76
C GLN A 103 -3.12 8.19 -5.44
N VAL A 104 -2.80 6.89 -5.52
CA VAL A 104 -2.36 6.09 -4.37
C VAL A 104 -0.86 6.25 -4.10
N GLU A 105 -0.08 6.73 -5.08
CA GLU A 105 1.38 6.89 -4.99
C GLU A 105 1.86 7.63 -3.73
N PRO A 106 1.25 8.75 -3.30
CA PRO A 106 1.72 9.49 -2.11
C PRO A 106 1.68 8.67 -0.80
N TYR A 107 0.83 7.65 -0.74
CA TYR A 107 0.67 6.79 0.43
C TYR A 107 1.66 5.61 0.42
N LEU A 108 2.20 5.24 -0.74
CA LEU A 108 3.08 4.06 -0.87
C LEU A 108 4.35 4.18 -0.04
N SER A 109 4.94 5.37 0.07
CA SER A 109 6.13 5.62 0.90
C SER A 109 5.89 5.36 2.39
N LYS A 110 4.64 5.50 2.87
CA LYS A 110 4.25 5.13 4.24
C LYS A 110 3.97 3.63 4.38
N LEU A 111 3.45 3.00 3.33
CA LEU A 111 3.12 1.56 3.31
C LEU A 111 4.37 0.67 3.11
N PHE A 112 5.40 1.20 2.46
CA PHE A 112 6.64 0.51 2.13
C PHE A 112 7.85 1.42 2.37
N ALA A 113 8.71 1.04 3.32
CA ALA A 113 9.88 1.84 3.69
C ALA A 113 10.86 2.09 2.53
N SER A 114 10.95 1.17 1.57
CA SER A 114 11.94 1.19 0.47
C SER A 114 11.33 1.54 -0.89
N ILE A 115 10.05 1.90 -0.98
CA ILE A 115 9.42 2.27 -2.25
C ILE A 115 9.08 3.75 -2.23
N SER A 116 9.53 4.48 -3.24
CA SER A 116 9.16 5.88 -3.47
C SER A 116 7.94 5.97 -4.39
N LYS A 117 7.99 5.31 -5.56
CA LYS A 117 6.92 5.36 -6.56
C LYS A 117 6.86 4.11 -7.46
N PRO A 118 5.69 3.77 -8.00
CA PRO A 118 5.53 2.75 -9.02
C PRO A 118 5.70 3.33 -10.42
N GLU A 119 6.13 2.50 -11.37
CA GLU A 119 6.12 2.82 -12.80
C GLU A 119 4.96 2.11 -13.48
N PHE A 120 4.10 2.86 -14.17
CA PHE A 120 2.97 2.32 -14.91
C PHE A 120 3.22 2.28 -16.41
N ASN A 121 2.80 1.21 -17.07
CA ASN A 121 2.73 1.15 -18.52
C ASN A 121 1.43 1.79 -19.07
N ASN A 122 1.29 1.85 -20.40
CA ASN A 122 0.12 2.42 -21.08
C ASN A 122 -1.20 1.65 -20.81
N ARG A 123 -1.13 0.43 -20.25
CA ARG A 123 -2.28 -0.39 -19.87
C ARG A 123 -2.68 -0.20 -18.40
N GLY A 124 -1.97 0.66 -17.66
CA GLY A 124 -2.17 0.89 -16.23
C GLY A 124 -1.61 -0.23 -15.35
N GLU A 125 -0.67 -1.03 -15.85
CA GLU A 125 -0.02 -2.08 -15.08
C GLU A 125 1.28 -1.54 -14.46
N ILE A 126 1.56 -1.92 -13.22
CA ILE A 126 2.82 -1.60 -12.56
C ILE A 126 3.89 -2.52 -13.13
N ILE A 127 4.88 -1.96 -13.81
CA ILE A 127 5.98 -2.70 -14.46
C ILE A 127 7.29 -2.62 -13.68
N ALA A 128 7.46 -1.58 -12.86
CA ALA A 128 8.63 -1.41 -12.02
C ALA A 128 8.26 -0.62 -10.77
N ILE A 129 9.16 -0.65 -9.79
CA ILE A 129 9.10 0.22 -8.62
C ILE A 129 10.43 0.93 -8.44
N PHE A 130 10.37 2.16 -7.94
CA PHE A 130 11.56 2.93 -7.59
C PHE A 130 11.72 2.99 -6.09
N ALA A 131 12.97 2.92 -5.63
CA ALA A 131 13.34 3.24 -4.26
C ALA A 131 13.57 4.74 -4.08
N SER A 132 13.82 5.17 -2.84
CA SER A 132 14.08 6.58 -2.52
C SER A 132 15.40 7.12 -3.08
N ASN A 133 16.37 6.23 -3.33
CA ASN A 133 17.64 6.50 -4.00
C ASN A 133 17.53 6.48 -5.54
N ASN A 134 16.31 6.43 -6.10
CA ASN A 134 16.01 6.26 -7.53
C ASN A 134 16.47 4.94 -8.17
N GLU A 135 16.88 3.96 -7.37
CA GLU A 135 17.07 2.60 -7.86
C GLU A 135 15.76 2.06 -8.43
N ARG A 136 15.82 1.45 -9.61
CA ARG A 136 14.67 0.90 -10.31
C ARG A 136 14.69 -0.62 -10.26
N LEU A 137 13.66 -1.22 -9.67
CA LEU A 137 13.40 -2.65 -9.75
C LEU A 137 12.32 -2.94 -10.79
N GLU A 138 12.72 -3.55 -11.91
CA GLU A 138 11.77 -4.08 -12.89
C GLU A 138 11.12 -5.36 -12.39
N LEU A 139 9.79 -5.42 -12.39
CA LEU A 139 9.03 -6.58 -11.93
C LEU A 139 9.06 -7.68 -13.00
N ARG A 140 9.18 -8.94 -12.57
CA ARG A 140 9.15 -10.09 -13.50
C ARG A 140 7.80 -10.22 -14.20
N ARG A 141 6.72 -9.90 -13.49
CA ARG A 141 5.37 -9.87 -14.03
C ARG A 141 4.73 -8.51 -13.75
N PRO A 142 4.18 -7.83 -14.77
CA PRO A 142 3.41 -6.62 -14.53
C PRO A 142 2.22 -6.88 -13.60
N VAL A 143 1.98 -5.97 -12.65
CA VAL A 143 0.83 -6.05 -11.74
C VAL A 143 -0.31 -5.20 -12.28
N ASN A 144 -1.36 -5.86 -12.75
CA ASN A 144 -2.52 -5.18 -13.31
C ASN A 144 -3.50 -4.74 -12.20
N VAL A 145 -3.42 -3.46 -11.83
CA VAL A 145 -4.27 -2.83 -10.81
C VAL A 145 -5.76 -2.81 -11.17
N ASN A 146 -6.11 -2.83 -12.47
CA ASN A 146 -7.50 -2.79 -12.92
C ASN A 146 -8.25 -4.10 -12.56
N LEU A 147 -7.54 -5.23 -12.50
CA LEU A 147 -8.12 -6.52 -12.10
C LEU A 147 -8.63 -6.51 -10.66
N ALA A 148 -8.11 -5.63 -9.81
CA ALA A 148 -8.54 -5.50 -8.43
C ALA A 148 -9.91 -4.81 -8.28
N LYS A 149 -10.55 -4.35 -9.37
CA LYS A 149 -11.87 -3.70 -9.35
C LYS A 149 -11.93 -2.56 -8.32
N ARG A 150 -10.92 -1.68 -8.33
CA ARG A 150 -10.76 -0.51 -7.42
C ARG A 150 -10.48 -0.86 -5.95
N HIS A 151 -10.26 -2.13 -5.61
CA HIS A 151 -9.82 -2.51 -4.27
C HIS A 151 -8.31 -2.33 -4.12
N VAL A 152 -7.93 -1.22 -3.49
CA VAL A 152 -6.52 -0.87 -3.25
C VAL A 152 -5.80 -1.94 -2.45
N ASP A 153 -6.46 -2.51 -1.43
CA ASP A 153 -5.94 -3.60 -0.60
C ASP A 153 -5.53 -4.82 -1.43
N LYS A 154 -6.25 -5.15 -2.51
CA LYS A 154 -5.97 -6.35 -3.31
C LYS A 154 -4.74 -6.19 -4.20
N TRP A 155 -4.63 -5.10 -4.97
CA TRP A 155 -3.47 -4.94 -5.85
C TRP A 155 -2.20 -4.62 -5.06
N LEU A 156 -2.30 -4.01 -3.87
CA LEU A 156 -1.15 -3.85 -2.97
C LEU A 156 -0.56 -5.20 -2.52
N LEU A 157 -1.41 -6.18 -2.25
CA LEU A 157 -0.97 -7.54 -1.91
C LEU A 157 -0.27 -8.23 -3.07
N GLU A 158 -0.82 -8.10 -4.29
CA GLU A 158 -0.18 -8.65 -5.50
C GLU A 158 1.15 -7.95 -5.80
N LEU A 159 1.24 -6.63 -5.62
CA LEU A 159 2.49 -5.89 -5.74
C LEU A 159 3.54 -6.39 -4.75
N GLU A 160 3.18 -6.52 -3.46
CA GLU A 160 4.11 -7.04 -2.45
C GLU A 160 4.60 -8.46 -2.77
N LYS A 161 3.70 -9.32 -3.23
CA LYS A 161 4.03 -10.68 -3.64
C LYS A 161 5.00 -10.67 -4.82
N GLU A 162 4.70 -9.90 -5.85
CA GLU A 162 5.52 -9.83 -7.05
C GLU A 162 6.90 -9.21 -6.79
N MET A 163 7.00 -8.22 -5.89
CA MET A 163 8.28 -7.68 -5.43
C MET A 163 9.18 -8.77 -4.83
N LYS A 164 8.64 -9.58 -3.91
CA LYS A 164 9.40 -10.66 -3.25
C LYS A 164 9.82 -11.71 -4.27
N LEU A 165 8.92 -12.09 -5.17
CA LEU A 165 9.20 -13.04 -6.25
C LEU A 165 10.29 -12.53 -7.19
N THR A 166 10.21 -11.25 -7.57
CA THR A 166 11.19 -10.60 -8.45
C THR A 166 12.58 -10.62 -7.82
N ILE A 167 12.71 -10.17 -6.57
CA ILE A 167 14.00 -10.18 -5.85
C ILE A 167 14.54 -11.61 -5.73
N HIS A 168 13.69 -12.57 -5.36
CA HIS A 168 14.10 -13.97 -5.25
C HIS A 168 14.60 -14.54 -6.59
N SER A 169 13.89 -14.26 -7.68
CA SER A 169 14.29 -14.69 -9.03
C SER A 169 15.63 -14.10 -9.44
N LEU A 170 15.83 -12.80 -9.19
CA LEU A 170 17.07 -12.10 -9.52
C LEU A 170 18.26 -12.69 -8.77
N ILE A 171 18.13 -12.93 -7.46
CA ILE A 171 19.21 -13.56 -6.66
C ILE A 171 19.54 -14.95 -7.23
N LYS A 172 18.52 -15.76 -7.53
CA LYS A 172 18.71 -17.10 -8.08
C LYS A 172 19.41 -17.07 -9.44
N GLU A 173 19.02 -16.15 -10.32
CA GLU A 173 19.63 -15.99 -11.64
C GLU A 173 21.09 -15.57 -11.55
N LEU A 174 21.45 -14.64 -10.66
CA LEU A 174 22.86 -14.27 -10.45
C LEU A 174 23.68 -15.44 -9.92
N LEU A 175 23.17 -16.19 -8.94
CA LEU A 175 23.87 -17.37 -8.40
C LEU A 175 24.06 -18.47 -9.44
N GLN A 176 23.08 -18.66 -10.33
CA GLN A 176 23.19 -19.61 -11.44
C GLN A 176 24.16 -19.13 -12.51
N LYS A 177 24.10 -17.84 -12.87
CA LYS A 177 24.96 -17.25 -13.89
C LYS A 177 26.43 -17.26 -13.50
N PHE A 178 26.72 -17.00 -12.22
CA PHE A 178 28.08 -16.89 -11.70
C PHE A 178 28.50 -18.10 -10.86
N GLU A 179 27.71 -19.17 -10.84
CA GLU A 179 28.08 -20.47 -10.23
C GLU A 179 28.62 -20.38 -8.79
N PHE A 180 28.04 -19.50 -7.96
CA PHE A 180 28.52 -19.22 -6.58
C PHE A 180 29.97 -18.71 -6.50
N GLU A 181 30.46 -18.04 -7.53
CA GLU A 181 31.78 -17.42 -7.57
C GLU A 181 31.76 -15.94 -7.20
N PHE A 182 32.91 -15.44 -6.71
CA PHE A 182 33.10 -14.01 -6.53
C PHE A 182 33.25 -13.36 -7.90
N VAL A 183 32.47 -12.32 -8.11
CA VAL A 183 32.49 -11.51 -9.32
C VAL A 183 32.76 -10.06 -8.97
N LYS A 184 33.32 -9.34 -9.94
CA LYS A 184 33.57 -7.91 -9.80
C LYS A 184 32.23 -7.18 -9.64
N LEU A 185 32.24 -6.12 -8.85
CA LEU A 185 31.03 -5.35 -8.58
C LEU A 185 30.47 -4.74 -9.88
N GLU A 186 31.35 -4.35 -10.80
CA GLU A 186 31.00 -3.80 -12.10
C GLU A 186 30.16 -4.78 -12.93
N ASP A 187 30.53 -6.06 -12.98
CA ASP A 187 29.79 -7.10 -13.71
C ASP A 187 28.39 -7.32 -13.13
N LEU A 188 28.25 -7.17 -11.81
CA LEU A 188 26.97 -7.26 -11.11
C LEU A 188 26.08 -6.04 -11.39
N ILE A 189 26.65 -4.84 -11.42
CA ILE A 189 25.93 -3.61 -11.77
C ILE A 189 25.47 -3.67 -13.23
N GLU A 190 26.33 -4.10 -14.14
CA GLU A 190 26.02 -4.25 -15.57
C GLU A 190 24.93 -5.30 -15.84
N SER A 191 24.73 -6.25 -14.91
CA SER A 191 23.61 -7.20 -15.01
C SER A 191 22.23 -6.57 -14.80
N GLY A 192 22.16 -5.30 -14.37
CA GLY A 192 20.92 -4.60 -14.04
C GLY A 192 20.31 -5.04 -12.70
N ALA A 193 21.07 -5.73 -11.86
CA ALA A 193 20.63 -6.11 -10.53
C ALA A 193 20.59 -4.91 -9.59
N VAL A 194 19.58 -4.89 -8.74
CA VAL A 194 19.45 -3.89 -7.66
C VAL A 194 20.42 -4.19 -6.51
N ASP A 195 20.84 -3.16 -5.78
CA ASP A 195 21.75 -3.15 -4.64
C ASP A 195 21.43 -4.25 -3.64
N GLN A 196 20.15 -4.44 -3.29
CA GLN A 196 19.72 -5.49 -2.37
C GLN A 196 20.05 -6.89 -2.90
N VAL A 197 19.87 -7.11 -4.20
CA VAL A 197 20.15 -8.39 -4.87
C VAL A 197 21.66 -8.62 -4.95
N ILE A 198 22.43 -7.59 -5.32
CA ILE A 198 23.91 -7.62 -5.37
C ILE A 198 24.48 -7.98 -3.99
N LEU A 199 24.02 -7.31 -2.94
CA LEU A 199 24.45 -7.57 -1.57
C LEU A 199 24.08 -8.98 -1.10
N ALA A 200 22.88 -9.46 -1.44
CA ALA A 200 22.45 -10.81 -1.11
C ALA A 200 23.30 -11.87 -1.83
N HIS A 201 23.62 -11.65 -3.11
CA HIS A 201 24.51 -12.51 -3.88
C HIS A 201 25.88 -12.62 -3.21
N PHE A 202 26.54 -11.50 -2.88
CA PHE A 202 27.84 -11.52 -2.20
C PHE A 202 27.80 -12.27 -0.87
N LYS A 203 26.77 -12.06 -0.05
CA LYS A 203 26.63 -12.76 1.24
C LYS A 203 26.50 -14.27 1.04
N LEU A 204 25.71 -14.71 0.07
CA LEU A 204 25.50 -16.13 -0.22
C LEU A 204 26.77 -16.78 -0.78
N VAL A 205 27.46 -16.13 -1.71
CA VAL A 205 28.76 -16.57 -2.25
C VAL A 205 29.81 -16.66 -1.14
N PHE A 206 29.92 -15.62 -0.31
CA PHE A 206 30.85 -15.60 0.81
C PHE A 206 30.60 -16.76 1.76
N THR A 207 29.35 -16.97 2.19
CA THR A 207 29.00 -18.07 3.08
C THR A 207 29.33 -19.42 2.44
N HIS A 208 28.95 -19.63 1.18
CA HIS A 208 29.22 -20.89 0.46
C HIS A 208 30.73 -21.20 0.40
N LYS A 209 31.54 -20.21 0.01
CA LYS A 209 32.99 -20.38 -0.06
C LYS A 209 33.64 -20.56 1.30
N ALA A 210 33.16 -19.84 2.32
CA ALA A 210 33.70 -19.94 3.67
C ALA A 210 33.42 -21.32 4.27
N GLU A 211 32.20 -21.82 4.13
CA GLU A 211 31.81 -23.16 4.59
C GLU A 211 32.63 -24.25 3.89
N ASN A 212 32.74 -24.19 2.56
CA ASN A 212 33.58 -25.13 1.81
C ASN A 212 35.04 -25.05 2.26
N ALA A 213 35.57 -23.85 2.47
CA ALA A 213 36.96 -23.68 2.84
C ALA A 213 37.28 -24.18 4.25
N ILE A 214 36.34 -24.05 5.19
CA ILE A 214 36.43 -24.62 6.54
C ILE A 214 36.43 -26.15 6.45
N ILE A 215 35.54 -26.75 5.66
CA ILE A 215 35.45 -28.21 5.49
C ILE A 215 36.75 -28.79 4.92
N HIS A 216 37.37 -28.10 3.95
CA HIS A 216 38.58 -28.57 3.28
C HIS A 216 39.88 -28.05 3.92
N GLY A 217 39.80 -27.25 4.99
CA GLY A 217 40.96 -26.68 5.68
C GLY A 217 41.80 -25.70 4.84
N ASN A 218 41.21 -25.04 3.84
CA ASN A 218 41.92 -24.24 2.83
C ASN A 218 41.56 -22.73 2.82
N LEU A 219 41.07 -22.20 3.95
CA LEU A 219 40.66 -20.79 4.13
C LEU A 219 41.60 -19.75 3.49
N LYS A 220 42.92 -19.96 3.55
CA LYS A 220 43.89 -19.02 2.96
C LYS A 220 43.81 -18.98 1.43
N ALA A 221 43.71 -20.12 0.76
CA ALA A 221 43.64 -20.19 -0.70
C ALA A 221 42.32 -19.61 -1.25
N SER A 222 41.23 -19.76 -0.50
CA SER A 222 39.89 -19.39 -0.96
C SER A 222 39.55 -17.90 -0.87
N PHE A 223 40.32 -17.10 -0.12
CA PHE A 223 39.99 -15.69 0.19
C PHE A 223 41.13 -14.69 0.07
N PHE A 224 42.40 -15.12 0.03
CA PHE A 224 43.55 -14.19 0.01
C PHE A 224 44.12 -13.94 -1.39
N GLU A 225 43.48 -14.46 -2.45
CA GLU A 225 43.83 -14.18 -3.86
C GLU A 225 42.80 -13.28 -4.59
N LEU A 226 41.81 -12.72 -3.86
CA LEU A 226 40.89 -11.69 -4.35
C LEU A 226 41.53 -10.31 -4.31
#